data_AF-A0A7V9DLL3-F1
#
_entry.id   AF-A0A7V9DLL3-F1
#
_cell.length_a   1.000
_cell.length_b   1.000
_cell.length_c   1.000
_cell.angle_alpha   90.00
_cell.angle_beta   90.00
_cell.angle_gamma   90.00
#
_symmetry.space_group_name_H-M   'P 1'
#
loop_
_entity.id
_entity.type
_entity.pdbx_description
1 polymer ?
#
loop_
_entity_poly.entity_id
_entity_poly.type
_entity_poly.pdbx_seq_one_letter_code
_entity_poly.pdbx_strand_id
1 'polypeptide(L)'
;MRWGTDAVAAMRKGLDDIRSSFDVPTAFPGDVLAAAEAAASRTPGEEHIDATAWEFMTLDPAPSKDLDQAFALERDGDTIVLRYAIADVNWFVTPGDPLDAESWKRGVTVYLPDGRAPLYPPVISEGAASLLPDEDRPAYVFTVHVDPQGDAKLAGCERAIVRSRAKLAYDAVTPSDLPEPFADLSARIVAAEERRDAPRVEFPEQELDRTADGWRLAFRPRLVSEQQNAGMSLACNLAVADALFAAKTGLYRTLPEVEEHQVG
;
A
#
# COMPACT_ATOMS: atom_id res chain seq x y z
N MET A 1 27.23 20.39 -5.93
CA MET A 1 28.57 19.90 -5.56
C MET A 1 28.79 18.60 -6.31
N ARG A 2 29.80 18.50 -7.19
CA ARG A 2 30.08 17.24 -7.91
C ARG A 2 30.83 16.30 -6.97
N TRP A 3 30.34 15.08 -6.84
CA TRP A 3 30.98 14.05 -6.02
C TRP A 3 32.15 13.46 -6.83
N GLY A 4 33.32 13.31 -6.22
CA GLY A 4 34.43 12.58 -6.87
C GLY A 4 34.08 11.10 -7.03
N THR A 5 34.75 10.40 -7.95
CA THR A 5 34.58 8.94 -8.17
C THR A 5 34.73 8.13 -6.87
N ASP A 6 35.62 8.56 -5.99
CA ASP A 6 35.87 7.94 -4.69
C ASP A 6 34.65 8.04 -3.76
N ALA A 7 33.90 9.14 -3.87
CA ALA A 7 32.72 9.36 -3.03
C ALA A 7 31.52 8.53 -3.53
N VAL A 8 31.41 8.28 -4.84
CA VAL A 8 30.42 7.34 -5.40
C VAL A 8 30.74 5.89 -4.98
N ALA A 9 32.01 5.49 -5.02
CA ALA A 9 32.44 4.17 -4.56
C ALA A 9 32.20 3.99 -3.05
N ALA A 10 32.53 5.01 -2.25
CA ALA A 10 32.27 5.01 -0.81
C ALA A 10 30.77 4.89 -0.49
N MET A 11 29.91 5.60 -1.22
CA MET A 11 28.45 5.50 -1.04
C MET A 11 27.95 4.10 -1.35
N ARG A 12 28.36 3.50 -2.48
CA ARG A 12 27.97 2.12 -2.83
C ARG A 12 28.39 1.14 -1.73
N LYS A 13 29.65 1.23 -1.27
CA LYS A 13 30.15 0.39 -0.19
C LYS A 13 29.31 0.57 1.08
N GLY A 14 28.98 1.81 1.45
CA GLY A 14 28.15 2.10 2.62
C GLY A 14 26.75 1.48 2.52
N LEU A 15 26.11 1.56 1.36
CA LEU A 15 24.80 0.92 1.13
C LEU A 15 24.89 -0.61 1.20
N ASP A 16 25.97 -1.20 0.69
CA ASP A 16 26.23 -2.64 0.80
C ASP A 16 26.51 -3.09 2.24
N ASP A 17 27.26 -2.29 3.01
CA ASP A 17 27.51 -2.53 4.43
C ASP A 17 26.20 -2.46 5.24
N ILE A 18 25.30 -1.51 4.92
CA ILE A 18 23.96 -1.41 5.53
C ILE A 18 23.14 -2.66 5.21
N ARG A 19 23.08 -3.08 3.94
CA ARG A 19 22.36 -4.31 3.56
C ARG A 19 22.82 -5.52 4.34
N SER A 20 24.14 -5.70 4.47
CA SER A 20 24.70 -6.82 5.22
C SER A 20 24.43 -6.71 6.72
N SER A 21 24.41 -5.50 7.29
CA SER A 21 24.23 -5.30 8.72
C SER A 21 22.78 -5.50 9.18
N PHE A 22 21.82 -5.36 8.26
CA PHE A 22 20.40 -5.57 8.49
C PHE A 22 19.87 -6.84 7.82
N ASP A 23 20.76 -7.73 7.37
CA ASP A 23 20.43 -9.01 6.71
C ASP A 23 19.41 -8.86 5.55
N VAL A 24 19.51 -7.77 4.78
CA VAL A 24 18.57 -7.47 3.70
C VAL A 24 18.69 -8.53 2.58
N PRO A 25 17.63 -9.28 2.28
CA PRO A 25 17.69 -10.33 1.27
C PRO A 25 17.94 -9.78 -0.13
N THR A 26 18.90 -10.35 -0.86
CA THR A 26 19.30 -9.86 -2.18
C THR A 26 18.66 -10.61 -3.35
N ALA A 27 18.23 -11.85 -3.12
CA ALA A 27 17.62 -12.71 -4.13
C ALA A 27 16.62 -13.68 -3.49
N PHE A 28 15.72 -14.23 -4.30
CA PHE A 28 14.85 -15.32 -3.88
C PHE A 28 15.52 -16.67 -4.14
N PRO A 29 15.36 -17.65 -3.24
CA PRO A 29 15.72 -19.04 -3.49
C PRO A 29 15.04 -19.62 -4.75
N GLY A 30 15.67 -20.59 -5.41
CA GLY A 30 15.17 -21.14 -6.68
C GLY A 30 13.85 -21.91 -6.57
N ASP A 31 13.62 -22.58 -5.45
CA ASP A 31 12.34 -23.23 -5.11
C ASP A 31 11.22 -22.22 -4.88
N VAL A 32 11.52 -21.08 -4.27
CA VAL A 32 10.58 -19.95 -4.11
C VAL A 32 10.21 -19.35 -5.47
N LEU A 33 11.18 -19.14 -6.35
CA LEU A 33 10.92 -18.65 -7.71
C LEU A 33 10.05 -19.62 -8.51
N ALA A 34 10.34 -20.93 -8.45
CA ALA A 34 9.52 -21.94 -9.11
C ALA A 34 8.09 -21.99 -8.55
N ALA A 35 7.93 -21.87 -7.24
CA ALA A 35 6.61 -21.78 -6.60
C ALA A 35 5.85 -20.51 -7.03
N ALA A 36 6.53 -19.38 -7.16
CA ALA A 36 5.96 -18.12 -7.63
C ALA A 36 5.42 -18.22 -9.06
N GLU A 37 6.20 -18.78 -9.98
CA GLU A 37 5.78 -18.97 -11.38
C GLU A 37 4.55 -19.87 -11.47
N ALA A 38 4.54 -20.97 -10.71
CA ALA A 38 3.37 -21.84 -10.64
C ALA A 38 2.15 -21.12 -10.05
N ALA A 39 2.33 -20.37 -8.97
CA ALA A 39 1.25 -19.60 -8.34
C ALA A 39 0.69 -18.50 -9.26
N ALA A 40 1.55 -17.79 -9.99
CA ALA A 40 1.16 -16.72 -10.91
C ALA A 40 0.22 -17.20 -12.04
N SER A 41 0.29 -18.49 -12.39
CA SER A 41 -0.58 -19.10 -13.39
C SER A 41 -1.97 -19.50 -12.87
N ARG A 42 -2.25 -19.36 -11.57
CA ARG A 42 -3.55 -19.72 -10.98
C ARG A 42 -4.64 -18.78 -11.46
N THR A 43 -5.69 -19.34 -12.04
CA THR A 43 -6.92 -18.61 -12.38
C THR A 43 -7.87 -18.61 -11.19
N PRO A 44 -8.36 -17.45 -10.73
CA PRO A 44 -9.28 -17.36 -9.62
C PRO A 44 -10.54 -18.25 -9.78
N GLY A 45 -11.05 -18.76 -8.66
CA GLY A 45 -12.10 -19.78 -8.62
C GLY A 45 -13.49 -19.25 -8.29
N GLU A 46 -14.41 -20.17 -7.97
CA GLU A 46 -15.82 -19.86 -7.63
C GLU A 46 -15.96 -19.11 -6.29
N GLU A 47 -14.91 -19.06 -5.47
CA GLU A 47 -14.90 -18.30 -4.23
C GLU A 47 -14.77 -16.78 -4.43
N HIS A 48 -14.47 -16.33 -5.65
CA HIS A 48 -14.39 -14.92 -6.01
C HIS A 48 -15.66 -14.48 -6.72
N ILE A 49 -16.40 -13.55 -6.13
CA ILE A 49 -17.53 -12.92 -6.82
C ILE A 49 -17.05 -12.05 -7.99
N ASP A 50 -17.87 -11.87 -9.02
CA ASP A 50 -17.57 -10.91 -10.09
C ASP A 50 -17.87 -9.47 -9.62
N ALA A 51 -16.81 -8.69 -9.44
CA ALA A 51 -16.86 -7.27 -9.09
C ALA A 51 -16.26 -6.39 -10.21
N THR A 52 -16.09 -6.94 -11.43
CA THR A 52 -15.44 -6.24 -12.55
C THR A 52 -16.27 -5.07 -13.08
N ALA A 53 -17.54 -4.97 -12.71
CA ALA A 53 -18.44 -3.87 -13.05
C ALA A 53 -18.23 -2.62 -12.19
N TRP A 54 -17.54 -2.71 -11.05
CA TRP A 54 -17.19 -1.54 -10.25
C TRP A 54 -15.99 -0.82 -10.88
N GLU A 55 -16.06 0.51 -10.91
CA GLU A 55 -15.07 1.37 -11.56
C GLU A 55 -13.88 1.64 -10.62
N PHE A 56 -13.11 0.59 -10.32
CA PHE A 56 -11.91 0.69 -9.50
C PHE A 56 -10.80 1.48 -10.19
N MET A 57 -10.04 2.23 -9.41
CA MET A 57 -8.83 2.94 -9.84
C MET A 57 -7.74 2.75 -8.79
N THR A 58 -6.47 2.81 -9.19
CA THR A 58 -5.35 2.92 -8.24
C THR A 58 -4.77 4.34 -8.25
N LEU A 59 -4.11 4.72 -7.16
CA LEU A 59 -3.43 6.01 -7.04
C LEU A 59 -2.12 5.80 -6.28
N ASP A 60 -1.01 5.85 -7.02
CA ASP A 60 0.30 5.40 -6.56
C ASP A 60 1.40 6.30 -7.13
N PRO A 61 2.68 6.14 -6.71
CA PRO A 61 3.78 6.75 -7.44
C PRO A 61 3.78 6.31 -8.92
N ALA A 62 4.15 7.21 -9.83
CA ALA A 62 4.22 6.92 -11.25
C ALA A 62 5.00 5.62 -11.60
N PRO A 63 6.18 5.32 -11.02
CA PRO A 63 6.95 4.13 -11.36
C PRO A 63 6.49 2.84 -10.68
N SER A 64 5.55 2.89 -9.73
CA SER A 64 5.09 1.72 -9.00
C SER A 64 4.44 0.69 -9.92
N LYS A 65 4.66 -0.59 -9.62
CA LYS A 65 4.08 -1.73 -10.35
C LYS A 65 3.40 -2.74 -9.44
N ASP A 66 3.72 -2.67 -8.16
CA ASP A 66 3.17 -3.37 -7.02
C ASP A 66 1.97 -2.61 -6.47
N LEU A 67 0.86 -2.67 -7.19
CA LEU A 67 -0.36 -1.92 -6.86
C LEU A 67 -1.23 -2.81 -5.96
N ASP A 68 -1.04 -2.69 -4.66
CA ASP A 68 -1.69 -3.55 -3.66
C ASP A 68 -3.16 -3.18 -3.41
N GLN A 69 -3.58 -1.98 -3.81
CA GLN A 69 -4.87 -1.43 -3.44
C GLN A 69 -5.51 -0.61 -4.57
N ALA A 70 -6.84 -0.72 -4.68
CA ALA A 70 -7.65 0.06 -5.59
C ALA A 70 -8.92 0.56 -4.88
N PHE A 71 -9.50 1.65 -5.35
CA PHE A 71 -10.68 2.24 -4.76
C PHE A 71 -11.76 2.51 -5.81
N ALA A 72 -13.01 2.36 -5.41
CA ALA A 72 -14.18 2.89 -6.09
C ALA A 72 -15.03 3.62 -5.05
N LEU A 73 -15.56 4.78 -5.42
CA LEU A 73 -16.31 5.64 -4.51
C LEU A 73 -17.65 6.02 -5.12
N GLU A 74 -18.69 5.97 -4.29
CA GLU A 74 -20.02 6.47 -4.63
C GLU A 74 -20.62 7.21 -3.44
N ARG A 75 -21.59 8.08 -3.73
CA ARG A 75 -22.36 8.80 -2.72
C ARG A 75 -23.73 8.16 -2.58
N ASP A 76 -24.11 7.84 -1.35
CA ASP A 76 -25.44 7.34 -0.97
C ASP A 76 -26.06 8.29 0.07
N GLY A 77 -26.87 9.23 -0.42
CA GLY A 77 -27.35 10.36 0.38
C GLY A 77 -26.18 11.18 0.94
N ASP A 78 -26.11 11.29 2.27
CA ASP A 78 -25.03 11.98 2.96
C ASP A 78 -23.84 11.06 3.29
N THR A 79 -23.95 9.77 3.03
CA THR A 79 -22.90 8.77 3.26
C THR A 79 -22.03 8.62 2.01
N ILE A 80 -20.72 8.44 2.19
CA ILE A 80 -19.82 8.03 1.13
C ILE A 80 -19.57 6.53 1.28
N VAL A 81 -19.78 5.78 0.21
CA VAL A 81 -19.48 4.35 0.14
C VAL A 81 -18.12 4.19 -0.55
N LEU A 82 -17.14 3.71 0.21
CA LEU A 82 -15.83 3.31 -0.26
C LEU A 82 -15.82 1.80 -0.48
N ARG A 83 -15.65 1.37 -1.73
CA ARG A 83 -15.23 0.01 -2.05
C ARG A 83 -13.71 0.03 -2.17
N TYR A 84 -13.04 -0.64 -1.25
CA TYR A 84 -11.58 -0.70 -1.18
C TYR A 84 -11.12 -2.12 -1.49
N ALA A 85 -10.56 -2.31 -2.68
CA ALA A 85 -10.02 -3.59 -3.11
C ALA A 85 -8.56 -3.70 -2.66
N ILE A 86 -8.23 -4.78 -1.95
CA ILE A 86 -6.87 -5.14 -1.57
C ILE A 86 -6.48 -6.42 -2.31
N ALA A 87 -5.32 -6.43 -2.95
CA ALA A 87 -4.79 -7.59 -3.66
C ALA A 87 -4.86 -8.86 -2.80
N ASP A 88 -5.45 -9.92 -3.35
CA ASP A 88 -5.62 -11.19 -2.66
C ASP A 88 -4.35 -12.04 -2.76
N VAL A 89 -3.31 -11.62 -2.04
CA VAL A 89 -2.02 -12.33 -2.01
C VAL A 89 -2.18 -13.78 -1.51
N ASN A 90 -3.17 -14.02 -0.65
CA ASN A 90 -3.51 -15.36 -0.14
C ASN A 90 -4.03 -16.31 -1.23
N TRP A 91 -4.41 -15.80 -2.40
CA TRP A 91 -4.68 -16.63 -3.58
C TRP A 91 -3.41 -17.29 -4.12
N PHE A 92 -2.29 -16.58 -4.05
CA PHE A 92 -1.00 -17.00 -4.60
C PHE A 92 -0.14 -17.73 -3.58
N VAL A 93 -0.30 -17.41 -2.30
CA VAL A 93 0.52 -17.94 -1.20
C VAL A 93 -0.30 -18.92 -0.37
N THR A 94 0.19 -20.15 -0.25
CA THR A 94 -0.47 -21.20 0.54
C THR A 94 0.30 -21.46 1.83
N PRO A 95 -0.36 -21.54 3.01
CA PRO A 95 0.33 -21.80 4.27
C PRO A 95 1.24 -23.04 4.20
N GLY A 96 2.50 -22.88 4.59
CA GLY A 96 3.52 -23.93 4.57
C GLY A 96 4.20 -24.16 3.22
N ASP A 97 3.83 -23.43 2.16
CA ASP A 97 4.54 -23.49 0.87
C ASP A 97 5.86 -22.67 0.90
N PRO A 98 6.70 -22.76 -0.15
CA PRO A 98 7.95 -21.98 -0.20
C PRO A 98 7.76 -20.46 -0.15
N LEU A 99 6.65 -19.92 -0.68
CA LEU A 99 6.36 -18.48 -0.67
C LEU A 99 6.01 -18.00 0.74
N ASP A 100 5.19 -18.76 1.47
CA ASP A 100 4.85 -18.49 2.87
C ASP A 100 6.10 -18.55 3.75
N ALA A 101 6.90 -19.61 3.63
CA ALA A 101 8.13 -19.74 4.42
C ALA A 101 9.14 -18.60 4.16
N GLU A 102 9.23 -18.10 2.93
CA GLU A 102 10.09 -16.98 2.57
C GLU A 102 9.50 -15.62 2.99
N SER A 103 8.18 -15.43 2.91
CA SER A 103 7.53 -14.19 3.32
C SER A 103 7.69 -13.94 4.82
N TRP A 104 7.64 -15.00 5.65
CA TRP A 104 7.93 -14.92 7.08
C TRP A 104 9.38 -14.52 7.39
N LYS A 105 10.35 -14.91 6.56
CA LYS A 105 11.76 -14.48 6.73
C LYS A 105 11.96 -13.03 6.33
N ARG A 106 11.28 -12.58 5.28
CA ARG A 106 11.40 -11.22 4.75
C ARG A 106 10.62 -10.20 5.58
N GLY A 107 9.42 -10.57 6.02
CA GLY A 107 8.48 -9.77 6.81
C GLY A 107 7.85 -8.61 6.03
N VAL A 108 8.65 -7.80 5.34
CA VAL A 108 8.25 -6.61 4.59
C VAL A 108 9.11 -6.43 3.34
N THR A 109 8.62 -5.62 2.39
CA THR A 109 9.50 -5.06 1.35
C THR A 109 10.42 -4.01 1.97
N VAL A 110 11.73 -4.15 1.80
CA VAL A 110 12.73 -3.17 2.25
C VAL A 110 13.14 -2.28 1.08
N TYR A 111 12.97 -0.97 1.21
CA TYR A 111 13.35 0.02 0.21
C TYR A 111 14.69 0.66 0.57
N LEU A 112 15.62 0.69 -0.39
CA LEU A 112 16.91 1.38 -0.32
C LEU A 112 17.00 2.42 -1.44
N PRO A 113 17.86 3.45 -1.29
CA PRO A 113 18.07 4.47 -2.33
C PRO A 113 18.43 3.91 -3.72
N ASP A 114 19.11 2.76 -3.78
CA ASP A 114 19.61 2.13 -5.00
C ASP A 114 18.90 0.80 -5.34
N GLY A 115 17.79 0.46 -4.67
CA GLY A 115 17.01 -0.72 -5.00
C GLY A 115 16.00 -1.13 -3.91
N ARG A 116 15.36 -2.28 -4.09
CA ARG A 116 14.45 -2.84 -3.08
C ARG A 116 14.66 -4.33 -2.91
N ALA A 117 14.38 -4.83 -1.73
CA ALA A 117 14.23 -6.25 -1.44
C ALA A 117 12.73 -6.54 -1.25
N PRO A 118 12.02 -7.01 -2.29
CA PRO A 118 10.58 -7.20 -2.23
C PRO A 118 10.21 -8.37 -1.30
N LEU A 119 9.03 -8.28 -0.68
CA LEU A 119 8.44 -9.33 0.14
C LEU A 119 8.13 -10.59 -0.68
N TYR A 120 7.58 -10.42 -1.89
CA TYR A 120 7.25 -11.50 -2.80
C TYR A 120 8.01 -11.37 -4.13
N PRO A 121 8.22 -12.47 -4.87
CA PRO A 121 8.81 -12.42 -6.20
C PRO A 121 8.00 -11.50 -7.14
N PRO A 122 8.66 -10.72 -8.04
CA PRO A 122 7.99 -9.76 -8.91
C PRO A 122 6.87 -10.34 -9.80
N VAL A 123 6.97 -11.62 -10.20
CA VAL A 123 5.91 -12.29 -10.97
C VAL A 123 4.56 -12.32 -10.24
N ILE A 124 4.60 -12.28 -8.90
CA ILE A 124 3.42 -12.12 -8.04
C ILE A 124 3.18 -10.63 -7.75
N SER A 125 4.10 -9.97 -7.06
CA SER A 125 3.84 -8.63 -6.50
C SER A 125 3.68 -7.53 -7.54
N GLU A 126 4.42 -7.59 -8.65
CA GLU A 126 4.36 -6.60 -9.75
C GLU A 126 3.55 -7.12 -10.95
N GLY A 127 2.94 -8.31 -10.81
CA GLY A 127 2.27 -9.03 -11.87
C GLY A 127 0.92 -9.57 -11.41
N ALA A 128 0.87 -10.86 -11.10
CA ALA A 128 -0.38 -11.59 -10.90
C ALA A 128 -1.26 -11.07 -9.75
N ALA A 129 -0.66 -10.52 -8.69
CA ALA A 129 -1.39 -9.92 -7.57
C ALA A 129 -1.63 -8.41 -7.74
N SER A 130 -0.80 -7.74 -8.53
CA SER A 130 -0.89 -6.30 -8.73
C SER A 130 -2.17 -5.90 -9.45
N LEU A 131 -2.88 -4.91 -8.91
CA LEU A 131 -4.13 -4.34 -9.44
C LEU A 131 -3.88 -3.40 -10.63
N LEU A 132 -3.07 -3.86 -11.59
CA LEU A 132 -2.79 -3.17 -12.85
C LEU A 132 -4.09 -2.88 -13.64
N PRO A 133 -4.14 -1.79 -14.42
CA PRO A 133 -5.31 -1.42 -15.18
C PRO A 133 -5.63 -2.46 -16.27
N ASP A 134 -6.92 -2.60 -16.55
CA ASP A 134 -7.51 -3.44 -17.60
C ASP A 134 -7.28 -4.95 -17.45
N GLU A 135 -6.83 -5.40 -16.28
CA GLU A 135 -6.61 -6.80 -15.97
C GLU A 135 -7.53 -7.28 -14.84
N ASP A 136 -8.05 -8.50 -14.98
CA ASP A 136 -8.83 -9.16 -13.92
C ASP A 136 -7.88 -9.68 -12.85
N ARG A 137 -8.16 -9.29 -11.61
CA ARG A 137 -7.30 -9.60 -10.47
C ARG A 137 -8.12 -10.05 -9.25
N PRO A 138 -7.66 -11.08 -8.53
CA PRO A 138 -8.27 -11.47 -7.27
C PRO A 138 -7.98 -10.43 -6.19
N ALA A 139 -9.01 -10.03 -5.46
CA ALA A 139 -8.93 -9.04 -4.39
C ALA A 139 -9.91 -9.38 -3.26
N TYR A 140 -9.65 -8.83 -2.08
CA TYR A 140 -10.67 -8.63 -1.06
C TYR A 140 -11.25 -7.23 -1.22
N VAL A 141 -12.57 -7.12 -1.42
CA VAL A 141 -13.27 -5.84 -1.49
C VAL A 141 -13.95 -5.56 -0.16
N PHE A 142 -13.43 -4.56 0.54
CA PHE A 142 -14.04 -4.00 1.74
C PHE A 142 -15.02 -2.91 1.33
N THR A 143 -16.29 -3.06 1.70
CA THR A 143 -17.28 -1.98 1.55
C THR A 143 -17.38 -1.23 2.88
N VAL A 144 -17.03 0.05 2.85
CA VAL A 144 -16.91 0.92 4.02
C VAL A 144 -17.82 2.12 3.83
N HIS A 145 -18.69 2.37 4.80
CA HIS A 145 -19.55 3.54 4.83
C HIS A 145 -18.90 4.62 5.69
N VAL A 146 -18.74 5.82 5.13
CA VAL A 146 -18.20 6.99 5.82
C VAL A 146 -19.30 8.03 5.94
N ASP A 147 -19.74 8.30 7.15
CA ASP A 147 -20.82 9.25 7.43
C ASP A 147 -20.34 10.73 7.36
N PRO A 148 -21.22 11.74 7.51
CA PRO A 148 -20.82 13.16 7.49
C PRO A 148 -19.86 13.57 8.59
N GLN A 149 -19.80 12.82 9.69
CA GLN A 149 -18.86 13.06 10.76
C GLN A 149 -17.49 12.47 10.40
N GLY A 150 -17.42 11.50 9.49
CA GLY A 150 -16.19 10.79 9.15
C GLY A 150 -15.99 9.51 9.97
N ASP A 151 -17.06 9.03 10.61
CA ASP A 151 -17.04 7.72 11.25
C ASP A 151 -17.16 6.66 10.15
N ALA A 152 -16.14 5.80 10.07
CA ALA A 152 -16.04 4.74 9.07
C ALA A 152 -16.54 3.41 9.64
N LYS A 153 -17.48 2.76 8.94
CA LYS A 153 -18.05 1.46 9.35
C LYS A 153 -17.95 0.44 8.25
N LEU A 154 -17.51 -0.77 8.60
CA LEU A 154 -17.44 -1.88 7.67
C LEU A 154 -18.86 -2.40 7.41
N ALA A 155 -19.32 -2.29 6.18
CA ALA A 155 -20.60 -2.84 5.73
C ALA A 155 -20.46 -4.30 5.28
N GLY A 156 -19.30 -4.68 4.73
CA GLY A 156 -19.01 -6.04 4.31
C GLY A 156 -17.59 -6.20 3.76
N CYS A 157 -17.16 -7.46 3.66
CA CYS A 157 -15.92 -7.84 2.98
C CYS A 157 -16.20 -9.08 2.13
N GLU A 158 -15.89 -9.01 0.84
CA GLU A 158 -16.11 -10.08 -0.13
C GLU A 158 -14.81 -10.38 -0.85
N ARG A 159 -14.53 -11.66 -1.09
CA ARG A 159 -13.44 -12.08 -1.97
C ARG A 159 -13.97 -12.01 -3.41
N ALA A 160 -13.26 -11.31 -4.30
CA ALA A 160 -13.81 -10.91 -5.59
C ALA A 160 -12.77 -10.85 -6.70
N ILE A 161 -13.24 -10.86 -7.95
CA ILE A 161 -12.49 -10.47 -9.14
C ILE A 161 -12.81 -9.03 -9.47
N VAL A 162 -11.78 -8.21 -9.48
CA VAL A 162 -11.87 -6.79 -9.79
C VAL A 162 -11.11 -6.48 -11.08
N ARG A 163 -11.48 -5.39 -11.73
CA ARG A 163 -10.71 -4.83 -12.85
C ARG A 163 -10.50 -3.35 -12.61
N SER A 164 -9.26 -2.96 -12.34
CA SER A 164 -8.89 -1.55 -12.28
C SER A 164 -9.04 -0.92 -13.67
N ARG A 165 -9.58 0.29 -13.74
CA ARG A 165 -9.79 1.05 -14.98
C ARG A 165 -8.65 1.99 -15.30
N ALA A 166 -7.90 2.39 -14.27
CA ALA A 166 -6.83 3.36 -14.40
C ALA A 166 -5.81 3.21 -13.27
N LYS A 167 -4.55 3.43 -13.63
CA LYS A 167 -3.47 3.72 -12.68
C LYS A 167 -3.23 5.23 -12.68
N LEU A 168 -3.65 5.90 -11.62
CA LEU A 168 -3.36 7.32 -11.42
C LEU A 168 -2.01 7.50 -10.74
N ALA A 169 -1.33 8.61 -11.04
CA ALA A 169 -0.05 8.95 -10.44
C ALA A 169 -0.21 10.15 -9.50
N TYR A 170 0.33 10.08 -8.28
CA TYR A 170 0.20 11.14 -7.29
C TYR A 170 0.62 12.53 -7.80
N ASP A 171 1.67 12.58 -8.60
CA ASP A 171 2.29 13.81 -9.12
C ASP A 171 1.60 14.38 -10.36
N ALA A 172 0.71 13.61 -11.01
CA ALA A 172 0.03 14.01 -12.23
C ALA A 172 -1.50 14.08 -12.11
N VAL A 173 -2.08 13.48 -11.05
CA VAL A 173 -3.53 13.42 -10.87
C VAL A 173 -4.13 14.80 -10.61
N THR A 174 -5.27 15.06 -11.22
CA THR A 174 -6.08 16.26 -11.02
C THR A 174 -7.44 15.89 -10.41
N PRO A 175 -8.17 16.84 -9.79
CA PRO A 175 -9.50 16.56 -9.26
C PRO A 175 -10.50 16.01 -10.29
N SER A 176 -10.35 16.32 -11.58
CA SER A 176 -11.21 15.78 -12.64
C SER A 176 -10.94 14.31 -12.97
N ASP A 177 -9.80 13.77 -12.56
CA ASP A 177 -9.45 12.36 -12.75
C ASP A 177 -9.99 11.48 -11.61
N LEU A 178 -10.49 12.10 -10.53
CA LEU A 178 -10.91 11.44 -9.31
C LEU A 178 -12.44 11.42 -9.16
N PRO A 179 -13.00 10.42 -8.47
CA PRO A 179 -14.43 10.41 -8.16
C PRO A 179 -14.83 11.66 -7.36
N GLU A 180 -16.03 12.20 -7.59
CA GLU A 180 -16.56 13.37 -6.87
C GLU A 180 -16.37 13.31 -5.34
N PRO A 181 -16.72 12.21 -4.65
CA PRO A 181 -16.63 12.18 -3.18
C PRO A 181 -15.19 12.01 -2.64
N PHE A 182 -14.16 11.90 -3.49
CA PHE A 182 -12.78 11.61 -3.07
C PHE A 182 -12.23 12.66 -2.09
N ALA A 183 -12.35 13.94 -2.43
CA ALA A 183 -11.87 15.03 -1.57
C ALA A 183 -12.73 15.18 -0.30
N ASP A 184 -14.05 14.97 -0.40
CA ASP A 184 -14.98 15.03 0.73
C ASP A 184 -14.69 13.91 1.75
N LEU A 185 -14.44 12.68 1.28
CA LEU A 185 -14.04 11.57 2.14
C LEU A 185 -12.78 11.93 2.94
N SER A 186 -11.73 12.40 2.28
CA SER A 186 -10.51 12.81 2.96
C SER A 186 -10.76 13.89 4.01
N ALA A 187 -11.59 14.89 3.70
CA ALA A 187 -11.91 15.98 4.62
C ALA A 187 -12.66 15.47 5.87
N ARG A 188 -13.62 14.55 5.69
CA ARG A 188 -14.35 13.92 6.79
C ARG A 188 -13.44 13.12 7.71
N ILE A 189 -12.51 12.35 7.14
CA ILE A 189 -11.55 11.56 7.91
C ILE A 189 -10.61 12.47 8.71
N VAL A 190 -10.10 13.55 8.12
CA VAL A 190 -9.28 14.55 8.84
C VAL A 190 -10.08 15.18 9.99
N ALA A 191 -11.32 15.61 9.74
CA ALA A 191 -12.17 16.17 10.79
C ALA A 191 -12.45 15.16 11.93
N ALA A 192 -12.56 13.86 11.61
CA ALA A 192 -12.72 12.82 12.62
C ALA A 192 -11.44 12.56 13.44
N GLU A 193 -10.25 12.68 12.84
CA GLU A 193 -8.98 12.65 13.58
C GLU A 193 -8.83 13.85 14.52
N GLU A 194 -9.18 15.05 14.06
CA GLU A 194 -9.14 16.26 14.90
C GLU A 194 -10.07 16.14 16.11
N ARG A 195 -11.29 15.61 15.94
CA ARG A 195 -12.21 15.37 17.07
C ARG A 195 -11.71 14.33 18.07
N ARG A 196 -10.81 13.43 17.65
CA ARG A 196 -10.19 12.41 18.51
C ARG A 196 -8.88 12.89 19.14
N ASP A 197 -8.47 14.13 18.90
CA ASP A 197 -7.18 14.67 19.34
C ASP A 197 -6.01 13.77 18.88
N ALA A 198 -6.06 13.33 17.62
CA ALA A 198 -5.07 12.46 16.99
C ALA A 198 -4.25 13.22 15.94
N PRO A 199 -3.40 14.20 16.33
CA PRO A 199 -2.65 15.00 15.38
C PRO A 199 -1.65 14.14 14.60
N ARG A 200 -1.55 14.39 13.31
CA ARG A 200 -0.52 13.80 12.46
C ARG A 200 0.78 14.59 12.61
N VAL A 201 1.85 13.91 12.99
CA VAL A 201 3.20 14.48 12.92
C VAL A 201 3.77 14.13 11.56
N GLU A 202 3.74 15.10 10.63
CA GLU A 202 4.30 14.95 9.29
C GLU A 202 5.65 15.68 9.19
N PHE A 203 6.70 14.94 8.81
CA PHE A 203 8.00 15.51 8.45
C PHE A 203 8.20 15.38 6.94
N PRO A 204 8.91 16.30 6.28
CA PRO A 204 9.25 16.13 4.88
C PRO A 204 10.09 14.87 4.69
N GLU A 205 9.81 14.13 3.63
CA GLU A 205 10.58 12.94 3.28
C GLU A 205 11.98 13.34 2.83
N GLN A 206 12.96 12.52 3.17
CA GLN A 206 14.34 12.65 2.71
C GLN A 206 14.58 11.60 1.63
N GLU A 207 14.82 12.07 0.41
CA GLU A 207 15.06 11.22 -0.75
C GLU A 207 16.49 11.35 -1.25
N LEU A 208 17.05 10.24 -1.73
CA LEU A 208 18.38 10.19 -2.35
C LEU A 208 18.18 9.99 -3.85
N ASP A 209 18.26 11.09 -4.60
CA ASP A 209 18.16 11.07 -6.06
C ASP A 209 19.46 10.61 -6.69
N ARG A 210 19.38 9.64 -7.61
CA ARG A 210 20.51 9.30 -8.46
C ARG A 210 20.66 10.32 -9.58
N THR A 211 21.87 10.85 -9.73
CA THR A 211 22.26 11.83 -10.75
C THR A 211 23.36 11.24 -11.64
N ALA A 212 23.67 11.91 -12.76
CA ALA A 212 24.76 11.51 -13.65
C ALA A 212 26.12 11.44 -12.91
N ASP A 213 26.32 12.29 -11.90
CA ASP A 213 27.59 12.47 -11.18
C ASP A 213 27.57 11.86 -9.76
N GLY A 214 26.54 11.08 -9.38
CA GLY A 214 26.42 10.49 -8.03
C GLY A 214 25.02 10.60 -7.44
N TRP A 215 24.90 11.10 -6.22
CA TRP A 215 23.63 11.18 -5.47
C TRP A 215 23.35 12.61 -4.97
N ARG A 216 22.07 12.97 -4.85
CA ARG A 216 21.62 14.22 -4.26
C ARG A 216 20.59 13.93 -3.18
N LEU A 217 20.79 14.49 -1.98
CA LEU A 217 19.76 14.53 -0.96
C LEU A 217 18.72 15.60 -1.32
N ALA A 218 17.46 15.22 -1.36
CA ALA A 218 16.31 16.08 -1.59
C ALA A 218 15.33 15.95 -0.42
N PHE A 219 14.62 17.04 -0.13
CA PHE A 219 13.50 17.04 0.79
C PHE A 219 12.22 17.20 -0.03
N ARG A 220 11.29 16.26 0.14
CA ARG A 220 10.03 16.25 -0.60
C ARG A 220 8.87 16.52 0.37
N PRO A 221 8.10 17.59 0.16
CA PRO A 221 6.84 17.75 0.85
C PRO A 221 5.83 16.73 0.32
N ARG A 222 4.97 16.25 1.21
CA ARG A 222 3.87 15.36 0.84
C ARG A 222 2.88 16.08 -0.07
N LEU A 223 2.42 15.39 -1.10
CA LEU A 223 1.44 15.89 -2.05
C LEU A 223 0.03 15.81 -1.44
N VAL A 224 -0.86 16.70 -1.89
CA VAL A 224 -2.28 16.67 -1.48
C VAL A 224 -2.94 15.35 -1.88
N SER A 225 -2.60 14.82 -3.05
CA SER A 225 -3.09 13.51 -3.53
C SER A 225 -2.65 12.35 -2.62
N GLU A 226 -1.43 12.39 -2.08
CA GLU A 226 -0.93 11.39 -1.11
C GLU A 226 -1.66 11.49 0.24
N GLN A 227 -1.95 12.72 0.70
CA GLN A 227 -2.72 12.95 1.93
C GLN A 227 -4.16 12.46 1.77
N GLN A 228 -4.80 12.79 0.63
CA GLN A 228 -6.18 12.37 0.35
C GLN A 228 -6.30 10.86 0.19
N ASN A 229 -5.35 10.21 -0.50
CA ASN A 229 -5.34 8.76 -0.61
C ASN A 229 -5.22 8.06 0.75
N ALA A 230 -4.37 8.59 1.64
CA ALA A 230 -4.21 8.06 2.98
C ALA A 230 -5.50 8.12 3.82
N GLY A 231 -6.41 9.05 3.52
CA GLY A 231 -7.74 9.11 4.14
C GLY A 231 -8.58 7.84 3.89
N MET A 232 -8.54 7.29 2.68
CA MET A 232 -9.26 6.05 2.34
C MET A 232 -8.67 4.83 3.04
N SER A 233 -7.34 4.70 3.02
CA SER A 233 -6.66 3.60 3.74
C SER A 233 -6.97 3.67 5.23
N LEU A 234 -6.99 4.86 5.83
CA LEU A 234 -7.33 5.03 7.24
C LEU A 234 -8.80 4.68 7.51
N ALA A 235 -9.73 5.14 6.68
CA ALA A 235 -11.15 4.81 6.82
C ALA A 235 -11.38 3.29 6.81
N CYS A 236 -10.77 2.59 5.85
CA CYS A 236 -10.85 1.14 5.76
C CYS A 236 -10.20 0.45 6.96
N ASN A 237 -8.99 0.86 7.36
CA ASN A 237 -8.28 0.27 8.48
C ASN A 237 -9.05 0.42 9.80
N LEU A 238 -9.64 1.59 10.07
CA LEU A 238 -10.46 1.81 11.27
C LEU A 238 -11.72 0.94 11.25
N ALA A 239 -12.43 0.91 10.12
CA ALA A 239 -13.63 0.09 9.97
C ALA A 239 -13.35 -1.41 10.18
N VAL A 240 -12.25 -1.92 9.64
CA VAL A 240 -11.82 -3.30 9.82
C VAL A 240 -11.36 -3.55 11.26
N ALA A 241 -10.59 -2.65 11.85
CA ALA A 241 -10.13 -2.78 13.24
C ALA A 241 -11.31 -2.84 14.22
N ASP A 242 -12.31 -1.98 14.06
CA ASP A 242 -13.51 -1.98 14.91
C ASP A 242 -14.31 -3.28 14.77
N ALA A 243 -14.44 -3.81 13.54
CA ALA A 243 -15.13 -5.08 13.30
C ALA A 243 -14.38 -6.27 13.93
N LEU A 244 -13.05 -6.33 13.77
CA LEU A 244 -12.21 -7.35 14.40
C LEU A 244 -12.26 -7.25 15.94
N PHE A 245 -12.30 -6.01 16.47
CA PHE A 245 -12.32 -5.76 17.91
C PHE A 245 -13.63 -6.22 18.52
N ALA A 246 -14.76 -5.91 17.88
CA ALA A 246 -16.06 -6.42 18.28
C ALA A 246 -16.13 -7.96 18.25
N ALA A 247 -15.47 -8.59 17.28
CA ALA A 247 -15.35 -10.04 17.16
C ALA A 247 -14.28 -10.66 18.09
N LYS A 248 -13.54 -9.85 18.87
CA LYS A 248 -12.47 -10.28 19.78
C LYS A 248 -11.38 -11.11 19.08
N THR A 249 -11.02 -10.71 17.87
CA THR A 249 -9.99 -11.37 17.06
C THR A 249 -9.13 -10.32 16.34
N GLY A 250 -8.13 -10.75 15.58
CA GLY A 250 -7.28 -9.88 14.76
C GLY A 250 -5.94 -9.51 15.38
N LEU A 251 -5.07 -8.97 14.53
CA LEU A 251 -3.77 -8.41 14.87
C LEU A 251 -3.86 -6.88 14.78
N TYR A 252 -3.46 -6.17 15.83
CA TYR A 252 -3.56 -4.71 15.91
C TYR A 252 -2.18 -4.08 15.85
N ARG A 253 -2.07 -2.97 15.09
CA ARG A 253 -0.95 -2.05 15.20
C ARG A 253 -1.26 -1.04 16.31
N THR A 254 -0.54 -1.11 17.41
CA THR A 254 -0.71 -0.23 18.57
C THR A 254 0.45 0.74 18.69
N LEU A 255 0.17 1.95 19.18
CA LEU A 255 1.19 2.91 19.59
C LEU A 255 1.07 3.09 21.12
N PRO A 256 2.13 2.85 21.91
CA PRO A 256 2.10 3.12 23.34
C PRO A 256 1.95 4.62 23.61
N GLU A 257 1.45 4.97 24.80
CA GLU A 257 1.40 6.36 25.25
C GLU A 257 2.81 6.97 25.30
N VAL A 258 2.92 8.27 25.02
CA VAL A 258 4.18 9.00 25.17
C VAL A 258 4.44 9.20 26.65
N GLU A 259 5.46 8.54 27.20
CA GLU A 259 5.89 8.79 28.58
C GLU A 259 6.55 10.18 28.70
N GLU A 260 6.21 10.95 29.74
CA GLU A 260 6.72 12.32 29.99
C GLU A 260 8.26 12.44 29.95
N HIS A 261 8.99 11.33 30.12
CA HIS A 261 10.46 11.32 30.09
C HIS A 261 11.08 11.40 28.67
N GLN A 262 10.27 11.29 27.61
CA GLN A 262 10.74 11.26 26.21
C GLN A 262 10.58 12.59 25.47
N VAL A 263 10.03 13.61 26.13
CA VAL A 263 9.94 14.98 25.60
C VAL A 263 11.12 15.79 26.16
N GLY A 264 12.31 15.53 25.62
CA GLY A 264 13.58 16.21 25.98
C GLY A 264 14.20 16.88 24.77
#